data_AF-A0A832RSB1-F1
#
_entry.id   AF-A0A832RSB1-F1
#
_cell.length_a   1.000
_cell.length_b   1.000
_cell.length_c   1.000
_cell.angle_alpha   90.00
_cell.angle_beta   90.00
_cell.angle_gamma   90.00
#
_symmetry.space_group_name_H-M   'P 1'
#
loop_
_entity.id
_entity.type
_entity.pdbx_description
1 polymer ?
#
loop_
_entity_poly.entity_id
_entity_poly.type
_entity_poly.pdbx_seq_one_letter_code
_entity_poly.pdbx_strand_id
1 'polypeptide(L)'
;MKYVILIGDGMADYPIPELGDKTPLQVAEKPNMDQVAKEGANGLLKTIPNDMEPGSDVANLAIMGYNPKKYYTGRGPLEAASIGVELKEDDIAFRCNFITVHDGRIIDFNANHISTSESSELIKTLNEHFKIGKFYTGISYRNLYIYPDKRALKVKTKPPHDIIGEPIEYHLPSNGETAKKLKQIITESHRILKDHPTNIERSKRGKLPANMIWLWGQGQKPRMETLKEKYGLKGATITGVDLIKGLGVYLGLDNINVPGATGYLDTDYKAKGKYAIKALQDHDIIFIHVEAPDEAGHAGDIKEKIKAIENIDSKILGPLLDELPSYNSFRLALLADHPTPIKVGTHTPDPVPYAICGENVKKDNIRSYDEESAKKGRLGISVAWKLLNKLIGS
;
A
#
# COMPACT_ATOMS: atom_id res chain seq x y z
N MET A 1 -2.71 -7.63 -27.00
CA MET A 1 -3.68 -7.72 -25.88
C MET A 1 -3.30 -6.67 -24.86
N LYS A 2 -4.26 -5.94 -24.30
CA LYS A 2 -4.04 -5.01 -23.18
C LYS A 2 -4.65 -5.57 -21.90
N TYR A 3 -4.02 -5.30 -20.76
CA TYR A 3 -4.50 -5.75 -19.45
C TYR A 3 -4.63 -4.58 -18.49
N VAL A 4 -5.77 -4.45 -17.84
CA VAL A 4 -6.02 -3.45 -16.79
C VAL A 4 -6.33 -4.18 -15.50
N ILE A 5 -5.62 -3.82 -14.42
CA ILE A 5 -5.89 -4.30 -13.07
C ILE A 5 -6.22 -3.06 -12.24
N LEU A 6 -7.50 -2.85 -11.96
CA LEU A 6 -8.00 -1.73 -11.16
C LEU A 6 -8.28 -2.20 -9.73
N ILE A 7 -7.56 -1.60 -8.79
CA ILE A 7 -7.53 -1.96 -7.37
C ILE A 7 -8.08 -0.78 -6.58
N GLY A 8 -9.27 -0.96 -6.01
CA GLY A 8 -9.78 -0.07 -4.95
C GLY A 8 -9.27 -0.56 -3.61
N ASP A 9 -8.26 0.10 -3.03
CA ASP A 9 -7.66 -0.33 -1.76
C ASP A 9 -8.73 -0.31 -0.66
N GLY A 10 -8.76 -1.34 0.19
CA GLY A 10 -9.63 -1.40 1.37
C GLY A 10 -11.14 -1.33 1.09
N MET A 11 -11.60 -1.33 -0.16
CA MET A 11 -12.99 -0.97 -0.50
C MET A 11 -14.03 -2.00 -0.05
N ALA A 12 -13.60 -3.25 0.18
CA ALA A 12 -14.47 -4.27 0.73
C ALA A 12 -14.76 -4.00 2.22
N ASP A 13 -15.95 -4.38 2.66
CA ASP A 13 -16.44 -4.10 4.00
C ASP A 13 -17.37 -5.20 4.51
N TYR A 14 -17.84 -5.02 5.74
CA TYR A 14 -18.89 -5.81 6.34
C TYR A 14 -20.23 -5.06 6.30
N PRO A 15 -21.36 -5.76 6.47
CA PRO A 15 -22.66 -5.13 6.65
C PRO A 15 -22.70 -4.08 7.77
N ILE A 16 -23.23 -2.90 7.45
CA ILE A 16 -23.33 -1.74 8.34
C ILE A 16 -24.82 -1.43 8.62
N PRO A 17 -25.29 -1.40 9.88
CA PRO A 17 -26.68 -1.08 10.25
C PRO A 17 -27.17 0.25 9.71
N GLU A 18 -26.31 1.27 9.71
CA GLU A 18 -26.56 2.61 9.16
C GLU A 18 -26.85 2.59 7.66
N LEU A 19 -26.45 1.52 6.97
CA LEU A 19 -26.71 1.28 5.54
C LEU A 19 -27.81 0.24 5.31
N GLY A 20 -28.58 -0.11 6.35
CA GLY A 20 -29.61 -1.15 6.28
C GLY A 20 -29.02 -2.55 6.11
N ASP A 21 -27.97 -2.84 6.88
CA ASP A 21 -27.22 -4.10 6.85
C ASP A 21 -26.62 -4.43 5.47
N LYS A 22 -26.16 -3.38 4.79
CA LYS A 22 -25.42 -3.45 3.52
C LYS A 22 -23.99 -2.96 3.68
N THR A 23 -23.12 -3.33 2.75
CA THR A 23 -21.76 -2.79 2.64
C THR A 23 -21.75 -1.45 1.87
N PRO A 24 -20.69 -0.62 2.00
CA PRO A 24 -20.47 0.54 1.14
C PRO A 24 -20.52 0.20 -0.35
N LEU A 25 -19.92 -0.93 -0.77
CA LEU A 25 -20.01 -1.40 -2.15
C LEU A 25 -21.47 -1.65 -2.54
N GLN A 26 -22.30 -2.23 -1.69
CA GLN A 26 -23.71 -2.51 -2.04
C GLN A 26 -24.61 -1.27 -2.16
N VAL A 27 -24.24 -0.13 -1.57
CA VAL A 27 -25.05 1.10 -1.60
C VAL A 27 -24.51 2.19 -2.52
N ALA A 28 -23.23 2.14 -2.91
CA ALA A 28 -22.62 3.12 -3.79
C ALA A 28 -23.28 3.13 -5.19
N GLU A 29 -23.36 4.31 -5.81
CA GLU A 29 -23.72 4.43 -7.22
C GLU A 29 -22.53 4.02 -8.11
N LYS A 30 -22.54 2.75 -8.57
CA LYS A 30 -21.42 2.14 -9.31
C LYS A 30 -21.80 1.40 -10.61
N PRO A 31 -22.46 2.07 -11.57
CA PRO A 31 -22.95 1.42 -12.79
C PRO A 31 -21.84 0.77 -13.63
N ASN A 32 -20.62 1.30 -13.61
CA ASN A 32 -19.50 0.77 -14.41
C ASN A 32 -18.92 -0.50 -13.78
N MET A 33 -18.78 -0.55 -12.45
CA MET A 33 -18.39 -1.76 -11.72
C MET A 33 -19.44 -2.86 -11.92
N ASP A 34 -20.72 -2.51 -11.89
CA ASP A 34 -21.83 -3.44 -12.15
C ASP A 34 -21.83 -3.93 -13.59
N GLN A 35 -21.46 -3.08 -14.56
CA GLN A 35 -21.24 -3.50 -15.94
C GLN A 35 -20.10 -4.53 -16.04
N VAL A 36 -18.96 -4.30 -15.40
CA VAL A 36 -17.84 -5.26 -15.37
C VAL A 36 -18.29 -6.60 -14.79
N ALA A 37 -19.05 -6.59 -13.69
CA ALA A 37 -19.61 -7.80 -13.11
C ALA A 37 -20.58 -8.50 -14.08
N LYS A 38 -21.47 -7.76 -14.73
CA LYS A 38 -22.50 -8.26 -15.64
C LYS A 38 -21.95 -8.86 -16.92
N GLU A 39 -20.90 -8.27 -17.47
CA GLU A 39 -20.27 -8.69 -18.72
C GLU A 39 -19.14 -9.69 -18.50
N GLY A 40 -18.72 -9.83 -17.24
CA GLY A 40 -17.57 -10.61 -16.84
C GLY A 40 -17.89 -11.88 -16.05
N ALA A 41 -16.82 -12.42 -15.47
CA ALA A 41 -16.82 -13.52 -14.54
C ALA A 41 -16.43 -13.01 -13.15
N ASN A 42 -17.13 -13.46 -12.13
CA ASN A 42 -17.03 -12.93 -10.77
C ASN A 42 -16.55 -14.02 -9.81
N GLY A 43 -16.00 -13.61 -8.67
CA GLY A 43 -15.63 -14.50 -7.58
C GLY A 43 -15.07 -13.77 -6.39
N LEU A 44 -14.51 -14.53 -5.45
CA LEU A 44 -13.73 -13.99 -4.34
C LEU A 44 -12.24 -14.25 -4.54
N LEU A 45 -11.42 -13.26 -4.19
CA LEU A 45 -9.97 -13.34 -4.29
C LEU A 45 -9.36 -13.32 -2.90
N LYS A 46 -8.58 -14.35 -2.59
CA LYS A 46 -7.77 -14.42 -1.38
C LYS A 46 -6.40 -13.80 -1.66
N THR A 47 -6.21 -12.60 -1.16
CA THR A 47 -5.00 -11.77 -1.34
C THR A 47 -4.01 -11.96 -0.20
N ILE A 48 -4.51 -12.19 1.01
CA ILE A 48 -3.70 -12.43 2.21
C ILE A 48 -3.56 -13.94 2.48
N PRO A 49 -2.33 -14.49 2.52
CA PRO A 49 -2.10 -15.85 3.01
C PRO A 49 -2.51 -16.00 4.50
N ASN A 50 -3.00 -17.17 4.90
CA ASN A 50 -3.55 -17.43 6.26
C ASN A 50 -2.62 -17.09 7.44
N ASP A 51 -1.32 -17.06 7.20
CA ASP A 51 -0.23 -16.94 8.16
C ASP A 51 0.55 -15.63 7.98
N MET A 52 -0.05 -14.64 7.32
CA MET A 52 0.52 -13.31 7.12
C MET A 52 -0.45 -12.24 7.57
N GLU A 53 0.10 -11.12 8.06
CA GLU A 53 -0.71 -9.96 8.41
C GLU A 53 -1.35 -9.34 7.16
N PRO A 54 -2.60 -8.87 7.26
CA PRO A 54 -3.28 -8.19 6.16
C PRO A 54 -2.66 -6.81 5.95
N GLY A 55 -1.79 -6.68 4.96
CA GLY A 55 -1.17 -5.41 4.58
C GLY A 55 -1.21 -5.21 3.07
N SER A 56 -1.36 -3.96 2.63
CA SER A 56 -1.42 -3.61 1.20
C SER A 56 -0.17 -4.07 0.44
N ASP A 57 0.99 -4.11 1.10
CA ASP A 57 2.23 -4.67 0.57
C ASP A 57 2.13 -6.18 0.25
N VAL A 58 1.60 -6.98 1.18
CA VAL A 58 1.37 -8.42 1.01
C VAL A 58 0.29 -8.66 -0.05
N ALA A 59 -0.83 -7.94 0.04
CA ALA A 59 -1.97 -8.08 -0.86
C ALA A 59 -1.60 -7.75 -2.31
N ASN A 60 -0.96 -6.59 -2.54
CA ASN A 60 -0.63 -6.14 -3.89
C ASN A 60 0.51 -6.96 -4.50
N LEU A 61 1.48 -7.44 -3.72
CA LEU A 61 2.46 -8.41 -4.22
C LEU A 61 1.78 -9.69 -4.73
N ALA A 62 0.76 -10.16 -4.02
CA ALA A 62 -0.06 -11.28 -4.45
C ALA A 62 -0.84 -10.94 -5.72
N ILE A 63 -1.54 -9.81 -5.79
CA ILE A 63 -2.30 -9.38 -6.97
C ILE A 63 -1.41 -9.26 -8.21
N MET A 64 -0.20 -8.74 -8.05
CA MET A 64 0.81 -8.62 -9.09
C MET A 64 1.43 -9.97 -9.50
N GLY A 65 0.92 -11.10 -8.97
CA GLY A 65 1.24 -12.45 -9.45
C GLY A 65 2.42 -13.12 -8.74
N TYR A 66 2.81 -12.66 -7.56
CA TYR A 66 3.94 -13.19 -6.80
C TYR A 66 3.49 -13.68 -5.44
N ASN A 67 3.88 -14.92 -5.08
CA ASN A 67 3.50 -15.50 -3.80
C ASN A 67 4.20 -14.74 -2.65
N PRO A 68 3.46 -14.03 -1.76
CA PRO A 68 4.09 -13.25 -0.71
C PRO A 68 4.95 -14.08 0.23
N LYS A 69 4.58 -15.33 0.51
CA LYS A 69 5.39 -16.24 1.35
C LYS A 69 6.80 -16.48 0.82
N LYS A 70 7.00 -16.32 -0.49
CA LYS A 70 8.30 -16.54 -1.15
C LYS A 70 9.07 -15.24 -1.35
N TYR A 71 8.37 -14.15 -1.69
CA TYR A 71 9.00 -12.94 -2.20
C TYR A 71 8.92 -11.74 -1.26
N TYR A 72 8.01 -11.73 -0.28
CA TYR A 72 7.89 -10.62 0.66
C TYR A 72 9.03 -10.64 1.66
N THR A 73 9.75 -9.53 1.77
CA THR A 73 10.92 -9.39 2.65
C THR A 73 10.74 -8.34 3.74
N GLY A 74 9.65 -7.58 3.74
CA GLY A 74 9.38 -6.47 4.67
C GLY A 74 9.05 -5.16 3.94
N ARG A 75 8.57 -4.15 4.68
CA ARG A 75 8.20 -2.82 4.13
C ARG A 75 9.39 -1.93 3.79
N GLY A 76 10.45 -1.98 4.60
CA GLY A 76 11.65 -1.16 4.43
C GLY A 76 12.25 -1.24 3.01
N PRO A 77 12.42 -2.43 2.42
CA PRO A 77 12.89 -2.58 1.05
C PRO A 77 11.99 -1.95 -0.01
N LEU A 78 10.67 -2.01 0.17
CA LEU A 78 9.70 -1.42 -0.75
C LEU A 78 9.79 0.11 -0.71
N GLU A 79 9.83 0.66 0.49
CA GLU A 79 10.03 2.09 0.73
C GLU A 79 11.38 2.57 0.18
N ALA A 80 12.45 1.78 0.35
CA ALA A 80 13.76 2.11 -0.22
C ALA A 80 13.69 2.22 -1.76
N ALA A 81 13.06 1.25 -2.41
CA ALA A 81 12.90 1.25 -3.85
C ALA A 81 12.03 2.43 -4.36
N SER A 82 10.98 2.81 -3.63
CA SER A 82 10.07 3.88 -4.03
C SER A 82 10.75 5.25 -4.14
N ILE A 83 11.79 5.48 -3.33
CA ILE A 83 12.59 6.72 -3.35
C ILE A 83 13.94 6.56 -4.08
N GLY A 84 14.15 5.46 -4.81
CA GLY A 84 15.36 5.21 -5.60
C GLY A 84 16.61 4.84 -4.79
N VAL A 85 16.45 4.34 -3.56
CA VAL A 85 17.56 3.82 -2.76
C VAL A 85 17.80 2.36 -3.12
N GLU A 86 18.93 2.09 -3.76
CA GLU A 86 19.35 0.74 -4.09
C GLU A 86 19.97 0.03 -2.87
N LEU A 87 19.48 -1.17 -2.58
CA LEU A 87 20.00 -2.03 -1.51
C LEU A 87 21.05 -3.00 -2.05
N LYS A 88 22.17 -3.11 -1.34
CA LYS A 88 23.17 -4.16 -1.54
C LYS A 88 22.71 -5.47 -0.91
N GLU A 89 23.43 -6.55 -1.20
CA GLU A 89 23.11 -7.90 -0.76
C GLU A 89 23.00 -8.05 0.77
N ASP A 90 23.89 -7.40 1.53
CA ASP A 90 23.89 -7.47 3.00
C ASP A 90 23.12 -6.31 3.66
N ASP A 91 22.53 -5.40 2.88
CA ASP A 91 21.78 -4.26 3.43
C ASP A 91 20.40 -4.70 3.95
N ILE A 92 20.08 -4.24 5.16
CA ILE A 92 18.74 -4.33 5.74
C ILE A 92 18.12 -2.94 5.78
N ALA A 93 17.02 -2.77 5.08
CA ALA A 93 16.24 -1.53 5.10
C ALA A 93 15.20 -1.58 6.21
N PHE A 94 15.19 -0.56 7.07
CA PHE A 94 14.17 -0.32 8.09
C PHE A 94 13.33 0.90 7.68
N ARG A 95 12.02 0.85 7.93
CA ARG A 95 11.26 2.08 8.09
C ARG A 95 11.77 2.81 9.32
N CYS A 96 11.90 4.12 9.21
CA CYS A 96 12.34 5.01 10.26
C CYS A 96 11.28 6.09 10.44
N ASN A 97 10.42 5.93 11.45
CA ASN A 97 9.44 6.96 11.78
C ASN A 97 10.09 8.04 12.66
N PHE A 98 9.77 9.31 12.43
CA PHE A 98 9.85 10.30 13.50
C PHE A 98 8.62 10.19 14.39
N ILE A 99 8.85 10.07 15.70
CA ILE A 99 7.79 9.96 16.71
C ILE A 99 7.95 11.05 17.78
N THR A 100 6.87 11.26 18.55
CA THR A 100 6.88 12.08 19.76
C THR A 100 6.85 11.17 20.97
N VAL A 101 7.87 11.28 21.82
CA VAL A 101 7.93 10.60 23.12
C VAL A 101 7.85 11.62 24.27
N HIS A 102 7.03 11.32 25.27
CA HIS A 102 6.94 12.07 26.51
C HIS A 102 6.82 11.08 27.68
N ASP A 103 7.57 11.32 28.76
CA ASP A 103 7.62 10.44 29.94
C ASP A 103 7.80 8.95 29.61
N GLY A 104 8.67 8.66 28.63
CA GLY A 104 8.98 7.30 28.20
C GLY A 104 7.87 6.60 27.42
N ARG A 105 6.83 7.30 26.98
CA ARG A 105 5.70 6.77 26.20
C ARG A 105 5.59 7.40 24.83
N ILE A 106 5.12 6.65 23.84
CA ILE A 106 4.82 7.20 22.51
C ILE A 106 3.52 8.00 22.60
N ILE A 107 3.61 9.31 22.42
CA ILE A 107 2.42 10.19 22.39
C ILE A 107 1.84 10.23 20.97
N ASP A 108 2.72 10.22 19.97
CA ASP A 108 2.32 10.34 18.57
C ASP A 108 3.35 9.66 17.67
N PHE A 109 2.89 8.82 16.74
CA PHE A 109 3.75 8.00 15.87
C PHE A 109 4.20 8.69 14.58
N ASN A 110 3.74 9.92 14.34
CA ASN A 110 3.99 10.70 13.13
C ASN A 110 4.48 12.13 13.40
N ALA A 111 4.71 12.45 14.68
CA ALA A 111 5.04 13.77 15.19
C ALA A 111 4.11 14.86 14.65
N ASN A 112 2.80 14.69 14.79
CA ASN A 112 1.79 15.63 14.26
C ASN A 112 2.04 15.96 12.77
N HIS A 113 2.19 14.91 11.97
CA HIS A 113 2.51 14.96 10.54
C HIS A 113 3.64 15.94 10.22
N ILE A 114 4.82 15.71 10.81
CA ILE A 114 6.01 16.53 10.54
C ILE A 114 6.22 16.73 9.04
N SER A 115 6.53 17.95 8.61
CA SER A 115 6.72 18.22 7.18
C SER A 115 8.01 17.56 6.65
N THR A 116 8.06 17.25 5.35
CA THR A 116 9.24 16.65 4.73
C THR A 116 10.49 17.54 4.85
N SER A 117 10.32 18.87 4.81
CA SER A 117 11.44 19.81 4.99
C SER A 117 12.02 19.73 6.41
N GLU A 118 11.17 19.77 7.44
CA GLU A 118 11.61 19.61 8.83
C GLU A 118 12.24 18.24 9.08
N SER A 119 11.64 17.18 8.54
CA SER A 119 12.15 15.81 8.59
C SER A 119 13.54 15.70 7.96
N SER A 120 13.78 16.38 6.84
CA SER A 120 15.08 16.42 6.15
C SER A 120 16.19 16.99 7.01
N GLU A 121 15.91 18.09 7.73
CA GLU A 121 16.89 18.69 8.65
C GLU A 121 17.27 17.74 9.78
N LEU A 122 16.29 17.04 10.36
CA LEU A 122 16.55 16.05 11.41
C LEU A 122 17.36 14.86 10.89
N ILE A 123 17.04 14.36 9.69
CA ILE A 123 17.77 13.25 9.03
C ILE A 123 19.23 13.64 8.75
N LYS A 124 19.48 14.89 8.34
CA LYS A 124 20.84 15.40 8.16
C LYS A 124 21.65 15.30 9.46
N THR A 125 21.10 15.81 10.57
CA THR A 125 21.75 15.74 11.89
C THR A 125 22.00 14.28 12.33
N LEU A 126 21.06 13.37 12.06
CA LEU A 126 21.25 11.94 12.38
C LEU A 126 22.40 11.31 11.56
N ASN A 127 22.54 11.64 10.28
CA ASN A 127 23.65 11.16 9.42
C ASN A 127 25.01 11.78 9.79
N GLU A 128 25.01 12.99 10.35
CA GLU A 128 26.24 13.61 10.90
C GLU A 128 26.72 12.86 12.15
N HIS A 129 25.79 12.40 12.99
CA HIS A 129 26.09 11.71 14.25
C HIS A 129 26.37 10.21 14.10
N PHE A 130 25.51 9.47 13.39
CA PHE A 130 25.62 8.01 13.25
C PHE A 130 26.38 7.63 11.98
N LYS A 131 27.33 6.67 12.10
CA LYS A 131 28.18 6.22 10.98
C LYS A 131 28.03 4.75 10.60
N ILE A 132 27.31 3.95 11.39
CA ILE A 132 27.16 2.50 11.17
C ILE A 132 26.15 2.15 10.06
N GLY A 133 25.27 3.07 9.71
CA GLY A 133 24.29 2.94 8.64
C GLY A 133 23.95 4.31 8.07
N LYS A 134 22.92 4.40 7.24
CA LYS A 134 22.53 5.65 6.60
C LYS A 134 21.04 5.89 6.65
N PHE A 135 20.66 7.09 7.06
CA PHE A 135 19.29 7.57 7.04
C PHE A 135 18.99 8.24 5.69
N TYR A 136 17.77 8.03 5.20
CA TYR A 136 17.27 8.66 3.99
C TYR A 136 15.93 9.34 4.29
N THR A 137 15.79 10.57 3.83
CA THR A 137 14.54 11.31 3.92
C THR A 137 13.52 10.66 2.99
N GLY A 138 12.35 10.32 3.53
CA GLY A 138 11.18 9.94 2.74
C GLY A 138 10.15 11.07 2.73
N ILE A 139 8.89 10.74 3.02
CA ILE A 139 7.79 11.72 3.05
C ILE A 139 7.33 11.91 4.49
N SER A 140 7.29 13.18 4.93
CA SER A 140 6.82 13.54 6.26
C SER A 140 7.61 12.76 7.34
N TYR A 141 6.92 12.05 8.23
CA TYR A 141 7.51 11.23 9.29
C TYR A 141 8.09 9.90 8.79
N ARG A 142 7.75 9.46 7.56
CA ARG A 142 8.13 8.15 7.01
C ARG A 142 9.49 8.27 6.33
N ASN A 143 10.54 7.91 7.04
CA ASN A 143 11.91 7.89 6.55
C ASN A 143 12.44 6.46 6.48
N LEU A 144 13.70 6.33 6.08
CA LEU A 144 14.38 5.05 5.91
C LEU A 144 15.70 5.04 6.66
N TYR A 145 16.07 3.86 7.16
CA TYR A 145 17.39 3.59 7.70
C TYR A 145 17.95 2.30 7.11
N ILE A 146 19.11 2.39 6.46
CA ILE A 146 19.80 1.24 5.88
C ILE A 146 20.94 0.82 6.79
N TYR A 147 20.87 -0.43 7.26
CA TYR A 147 21.88 -1.05 8.10
C TYR A 147 22.67 -2.10 7.30
N PRO A 148 24.00 -1.95 7.13
CA PRO A 148 24.81 -2.73 6.20
C PRO A 148 25.26 -4.07 6.80
N ASP A 149 24.33 -4.85 7.34
CA ASP A 149 24.60 -6.18 7.88
C ASP A 149 23.31 -7.01 7.99
N LYS A 150 23.28 -8.11 7.23
CA LYS A 150 22.14 -9.02 7.14
C LYS A 150 21.67 -9.60 8.47
N ARG A 151 22.51 -9.61 9.51
CA ARG A 151 22.11 -10.05 10.86
C ARG A 151 20.97 -9.19 11.42
N ALA A 152 20.81 -7.95 10.95
CA ALA A 152 19.72 -7.07 11.36
C ALA A 152 18.33 -7.60 10.95
N LEU A 153 18.24 -8.51 9.98
CA LEU A 153 16.97 -9.14 9.60
C LEU A 153 16.33 -9.94 10.74
N LYS A 154 17.15 -10.52 11.63
CA LYS A 154 16.67 -11.34 12.76
C LYS A 154 16.17 -10.53 13.95
N VAL A 155 16.35 -9.21 13.92
CA VAL A 155 15.88 -8.31 14.97
C VAL A 155 14.35 -8.35 15.00
N LYS A 156 13.76 -8.28 16.18
CA LYS A 156 12.31 -8.10 16.34
C LYS A 156 12.01 -6.64 16.62
N THR A 157 11.08 -6.06 15.87
CA THR A 157 10.62 -4.67 16.02
C THR A 157 9.09 -4.64 16.03
N LYS A 158 8.50 -3.57 16.56
CA LYS A 158 7.06 -3.34 16.55
C LYS A 158 6.75 -2.03 15.80
N PRO A 159 5.70 -1.96 14.96
CA PRO A 159 5.27 -0.70 14.36
C PRO A 159 4.84 0.31 15.44
N PRO A 160 5.16 1.61 15.30
CA PRO A 160 4.89 2.59 16.35
C PRO A 160 3.40 2.96 16.47
N HIS A 161 2.60 2.76 15.41
CA HIS A 161 1.16 3.02 15.45
C HIS A 161 0.37 1.97 16.25
N ASP A 162 0.93 0.77 16.44
CA ASP A 162 0.31 -0.29 17.25
C ASP A 162 0.47 -0.08 18.76
N ILE A 163 1.33 0.86 19.17
CA ILE A 163 1.82 0.98 20.56
C ILE A 163 1.73 2.43 21.06
N ILE A 164 0.79 3.20 20.51
CA ILE A 164 0.51 4.57 20.96
C ILE A 164 0.07 4.53 22.43
N GLY A 165 0.67 5.37 23.26
CA GLY A 165 0.45 5.44 24.69
C GLY A 165 1.24 4.41 25.50
N GLU A 166 1.87 3.41 24.89
CA GLU A 166 2.62 2.37 25.60
C GLU A 166 4.05 2.83 25.99
N PRO A 167 4.66 2.28 27.06
CA PRO A 167 6.03 2.59 27.44
C PRO A 167 7.04 2.01 26.44
N ILE A 168 7.95 2.83 25.90
CA ILE A 168 8.85 2.44 24.82
C ILE A 168 9.77 1.27 25.18
N GLU A 169 10.13 1.13 26.46
CA GLU A 169 11.09 0.14 26.95
C GLU A 169 10.71 -1.31 26.60
N TYR A 170 9.42 -1.61 26.53
CA TYR A 170 8.89 -2.94 26.23
C TYR A 170 8.89 -3.28 24.73
N HIS A 171 9.03 -2.27 23.85
CA HIS A 171 8.85 -2.43 22.39
C HIS A 171 10.11 -2.11 21.58
N LEU A 172 11.19 -1.67 22.22
CA LEU A 172 12.47 -1.43 21.56
C LEU A 172 12.99 -2.71 20.87
N PRO A 173 13.83 -2.57 19.82
CA PRO A 173 14.41 -3.69 19.11
C PRO A 173 14.99 -4.76 20.04
N SER A 174 14.63 -6.01 19.77
CA SER A 174 15.05 -7.17 20.56
C SER A 174 15.60 -8.28 19.65
N ASN A 175 16.13 -9.35 20.27
CA ASN A 175 16.75 -10.51 19.63
C ASN A 175 18.15 -10.27 19.01
N GLY A 176 19.19 -10.60 19.78
CA GLY A 176 20.59 -10.62 19.32
C GLY A 176 21.38 -9.33 19.52
N GLU A 177 22.66 -9.36 19.17
CA GLU A 177 23.59 -8.24 19.41
C GLU A 177 23.27 -7.00 18.55
N THR A 178 22.81 -7.22 17.31
CA THR A 178 22.39 -6.12 16.43
C THR A 178 21.23 -5.32 17.02
N ALA A 179 20.32 -5.97 17.75
CA ALA A 179 19.21 -5.30 18.41
C ALA A 179 19.70 -4.30 19.47
N LYS A 180 20.79 -4.60 20.19
CA LYS A 180 21.38 -3.67 21.18
C LYS A 180 21.90 -2.40 20.51
N LYS A 181 22.54 -2.53 19.34
CA LYS A 181 23.04 -1.39 18.56
C LYS A 181 21.88 -0.53 18.02
N LEU A 182 20.84 -1.15 17.48
CA LEU A 182 19.64 -0.44 17.00
C LEU A 182 18.89 0.24 18.16
N LYS A 183 18.81 -0.42 19.32
CA LYS A 183 18.26 0.17 20.54
C LYS A 183 19.05 1.41 20.96
N GLN A 184 20.38 1.35 20.96
CA GLN A 184 21.24 2.51 21.23
C GLN A 184 21.00 3.65 20.25
N ILE A 185 20.90 3.36 18.95
CA ILE A 185 20.59 4.36 17.91
C ILE A 185 19.24 5.05 18.19
N ILE A 186 18.19 4.26 18.48
CA ILE A 186 16.86 4.79 18.80
C ILE A 186 16.92 5.66 20.06
N THR A 187 17.46 5.15 21.17
CA THR A 187 17.53 5.88 22.44
C THR A 187 18.38 7.15 22.34
N GLU A 188 19.52 7.08 21.67
CA GLU A 188 20.42 8.23 21.50
C GLU A 188 19.83 9.29 20.56
N SER A 189 19.03 8.89 19.57
CA SER A 189 18.27 9.85 18.74
C SER A 189 17.41 10.77 19.60
N HIS A 190 16.87 10.28 20.72
CA HIS A 190 16.06 11.11 21.59
C HIS A 190 16.86 12.26 22.21
N ARG A 191 18.07 11.95 22.67
CA ARG A 191 18.99 12.94 23.24
C ARG A 191 19.39 13.99 22.21
N ILE A 192 19.61 13.58 20.96
CA ILE A 192 20.01 14.46 19.85
C ILE A 192 18.85 15.36 19.41
N LEU A 193 17.65 14.80 19.28
CA LEU A 193 16.54 15.46 18.61
C LEU A 193 15.70 16.32 19.54
N LYS A 194 15.62 16.02 20.84
CA LYS A 194 14.71 16.73 21.79
C LYS A 194 14.91 18.25 21.80
N ASP A 195 16.16 18.71 21.72
CA ASP A 195 16.54 20.13 21.76
C ASP A 195 17.00 20.65 20.38
N HIS A 196 16.72 19.90 19.31
CA HIS A 196 17.08 20.32 17.96
C HIS A 196 16.34 21.61 17.58
N PRO A 197 16.97 22.60 16.91
CA PRO A 197 16.31 23.86 16.53
C PRO A 197 14.97 23.66 15.83
N THR A 198 14.88 22.69 14.92
CA THR A 198 13.61 22.29 14.27
C THR A 198 12.51 21.95 15.28
N ASN A 199 12.81 21.14 16.31
CA ASN A 199 11.83 20.75 17.32
C ASN A 199 11.48 21.90 18.28
N ILE A 200 12.43 22.77 18.59
CA ILE A 200 12.17 24.01 19.35
C ILE A 200 11.16 24.88 18.59
N GLU A 201 11.37 25.12 17.30
CA GLU A 201 10.46 25.92 16.47
C GLU A 201 9.11 25.23 16.22
N ARG A 202 9.07 23.90 16.17
CA ARG A 202 7.80 23.14 16.14
C ARG A 202 6.98 23.37 17.41
N SER A 203 7.61 23.23 18.58
CA SER A 203 6.94 23.45 19.87
C SER A 203 6.44 24.88 20.05
N LYS A 204 7.20 25.90 19.60
CA LYS A 204 6.75 27.31 19.60
C LYS A 204 5.48 27.55 18.78
N ARG A 205 5.24 26.74 17.75
CA ARG A 205 4.04 26.77 16.90
C ARG A 205 2.92 25.84 17.41
N GLY A 206 3.06 25.27 18.61
CA GLY A 206 2.08 24.34 19.19
C GLY A 206 2.05 22.95 18.54
N LYS A 207 3.05 22.61 17.72
CA LYS A 207 3.16 21.27 17.11
C LYS A 207 3.97 20.33 18.00
N LEU A 208 3.65 19.03 17.94
CA LEU A 208 4.41 18.01 18.67
C LEU A 208 5.84 17.86 18.10
N PRO A 209 6.87 17.70 18.95
CA PRO A 209 8.25 17.55 18.49
C PRO A 209 8.52 16.13 17.95
N ALA A 210 9.23 16.03 16.83
CA ALA A 210 9.80 14.79 16.31
C ALA A 210 11.07 14.44 17.09
N ASN A 211 10.92 14.10 18.36
CA ASN A 211 12.01 14.03 19.30
C ASN A 211 12.65 12.65 19.41
N MET A 212 12.24 11.65 18.64
CA MET A 212 12.87 10.32 18.62
C MET A 212 12.61 9.65 17.27
N ILE A 213 13.54 8.79 16.82
CA ILE A 213 13.27 7.89 15.69
C ILE A 213 12.75 6.53 16.18
N TRP A 214 12.00 5.84 15.31
CA TRP A 214 11.54 4.48 15.55
C TRP A 214 11.80 3.58 14.35
N LEU A 215 12.58 2.52 14.55
CA LEU A 215 12.99 1.60 13.47
C LEU A 215 12.15 0.33 13.47
N TRP A 216 11.54 0.01 12.33
CA TRP A 216 10.66 -1.15 12.18
C TRP A 216 10.47 -1.59 10.72
N GLY A 217 9.76 -2.70 10.51
CA GLY A 217 9.36 -3.15 9.16
C GLY A 217 10.55 -3.57 8.29
N GLN A 218 11.59 -4.10 8.92
CA GLN A 218 12.88 -4.38 8.32
C GLN A 218 12.82 -5.48 7.26
N GLY A 219 13.67 -5.36 6.25
CA GLY A 219 13.77 -6.35 5.20
C GLY A 219 15.02 -6.26 4.36
N GLN A 220 15.24 -7.32 3.58
CA GLN A 220 16.25 -7.37 2.52
C GLN A 220 15.66 -7.03 1.16
N LYS A 221 16.51 -6.71 0.19
CA LYS A 221 16.09 -6.61 -1.21
C LYS A 221 15.35 -7.91 -1.63
N PRO A 222 14.09 -7.84 -2.09
CA PRO A 222 13.41 -9.02 -2.60
C PRO A 222 14.08 -9.52 -3.88
N ARG A 223 14.18 -10.84 -4.01
CA ARG A 223 14.73 -11.52 -5.20
C ARG A 223 13.59 -12.13 -5.99
N MET A 224 13.16 -11.42 -7.03
CA MET A 224 12.02 -11.80 -7.85
C MET A 224 12.28 -11.48 -9.32
N GLU A 225 11.70 -12.28 -10.21
CA GLU A 225 11.67 -12.00 -11.64
C GLU A 225 10.79 -10.77 -11.89
N THR A 226 11.19 -9.93 -12.82
CA THR A 226 10.37 -8.82 -13.32
C THR A 226 9.17 -9.36 -14.11
N LEU A 227 8.18 -8.49 -14.34
CA LEU A 227 7.01 -8.86 -15.14
C LEU A 227 7.39 -9.20 -16.59
N LYS A 228 8.41 -8.51 -17.13
CA LYS A 228 8.96 -8.77 -18.45
C LYS A 228 9.64 -10.13 -18.53
N GLU A 229 10.44 -10.51 -17.54
CA GLU A 229 11.08 -11.83 -17.49
C GLU A 229 10.05 -12.96 -17.37
N LYS A 230 9.01 -12.75 -16.56
CA LYS A 230 8.01 -13.78 -16.26
C LYS A 230 6.94 -13.97 -17.33
N TYR A 231 6.48 -12.88 -17.95
CA TYR A 231 5.34 -12.89 -18.89
C TYR A 231 5.65 -12.25 -20.24
N GLY A 232 6.83 -11.66 -20.44
CA GLY A 232 7.17 -10.93 -21.66
C GLY A 232 6.45 -9.58 -21.81
N LEU A 233 5.77 -9.09 -20.77
CA LEU A 233 4.95 -7.88 -20.82
C LEU A 233 5.69 -6.65 -20.31
N LYS A 234 5.52 -5.52 -20.99
CA LYS A 234 5.88 -4.21 -20.44
C LYS A 234 4.70 -3.68 -19.63
N GLY A 235 4.93 -3.26 -18.39
CA GLY A 235 3.85 -2.82 -17.52
C GLY A 235 4.14 -1.56 -16.73
N ALA A 236 3.09 -0.95 -16.21
CA ALA A 236 3.16 0.28 -15.43
C ALA A 236 2.29 0.20 -14.17
N THR A 237 2.66 1.00 -13.17
CA THR A 237 1.91 1.18 -11.92
C THR A 237 1.51 2.63 -11.77
N ILE A 238 0.23 2.88 -11.45
CA ILE A 238 -0.33 4.19 -11.12
C ILE A 238 -0.86 4.12 -9.70
N THR A 239 -0.21 4.83 -8.77
CA THR A 239 -0.55 4.82 -7.35
C THR A 239 -0.06 6.10 -6.67
N GLY A 240 -0.72 6.49 -5.58
CA GLY A 240 -0.21 7.51 -4.65
C GLY A 240 0.71 6.95 -3.58
N VAL A 241 0.76 5.62 -3.41
CA VAL A 241 1.32 4.96 -2.23
C VAL A 241 2.72 4.42 -2.50
N ASP A 242 3.65 4.77 -1.62
CA ASP A 242 5.07 4.47 -1.80
C ASP A 242 5.38 2.97 -1.74
N LEU A 243 4.68 2.19 -0.90
CA LEU A 243 4.81 0.72 -0.87
C LEU A 243 4.51 0.10 -2.24
N ILE A 244 3.47 0.57 -2.92
CA ILE A 244 3.04 0.06 -4.22
C ILE A 244 4.00 0.51 -5.32
N LYS A 245 4.54 1.74 -5.26
CA LYS A 245 5.64 2.17 -6.15
C LYS A 245 6.88 1.28 -5.99
N GLY A 246 7.23 0.95 -4.75
CA GLY A 246 8.34 0.05 -4.43
C GLY A 246 8.18 -1.34 -5.05
N LEU A 247 6.98 -1.92 -4.95
CA LEU A 247 6.63 -3.16 -5.66
C LEU A 247 6.79 -2.99 -7.18
N GLY A 248 6.31 -1.87 -7.73
CA GLY A 248 6.49 -1.52 -9.14
C GLY A 248 7.95 -1.58 -9.59
N VAL A 249 8.86 -0.97 -8.82
CA VAL A 249 10.31 -1.00 -9.11
C VAL A 249 10.86 -2.42 -9.14
N TYR A 250 10.57 -3.23 -8.12
CA TYR A 250 11.08 -4.61 -8.06
C TYR A 250 10.49 -5.54 -9.13
N LEU A 251 9.31 -5.20 -9.63
CA LEU A 251 8.65 -5.90 -10.73
C LEU A 251 9.09 -5.40 -12.12
N GLY A 252 9.94 -4.38 -12.20
CA GLY A 252 10.35 -3.77 -13.46
C GLY A 252 9.22 -3.04 -14.16
N LEU A 253 8.28 -2.47 -13.40
CA LEU A 253 7.17 -1.66 -13.90
C LEU A 253 7.54 -0.18 -13.91
N ASP A 254 7.05 0.53 -14.92
CA ASP A 254 7.16 1.98 -14.99
C ASP A 254 6.19 2.62 -13.96
N ASN A 255 6.73 3.33 -12.97
CA ASN A 255 5.91 4.07 -12.01
C ASN A 255 5.47 5.39 -12.63
N ILE A 256 4.18 5.49 -12.96
CA ILE A 256 3.60 6.68 -13.59
C ILE A 256 3.18 7.67 -12.51
N ASN A 257 3.88 8.81 -12.48
CA ASN A 257 3.57 9.90 -11.58
C ASN A 257 2.36 10.70 -12.09
N VAL A 258 1.26 10.64 -11.35
CA VAL A 258 0.04 11.38 -11.65
C VAL A 258 -0.04 12.62 -10.76
N PRO A 259 -0.04 13.85 -11.31
CA PRO A 259 -0.27 15.06 -10.53
C PRO A 259 -1.59 14.99 -9.77
N GLY A 260 -1.58 15.38 -8.49
CA GLY A 260 -2.77 15.33 -7.64
C GLY A 260 -3.10 13.96 -7.07
N ALA A 261 -2.27 12.92 -7.26
CA ALA A 261 -2.46 11.63 -6.60
C ALA A 261 -2.01 11.67 -5.13
N THR A 262 -2.90 12.09 -4.22
CA THR A 262 -2.58 12.31 -2.79
C THR A 262 -2.66 11.05 -1.93
N GLY A 263 -3.52 10.11 -2.30
CA GLY A 263 -3.84 8.92 -1.49
C GLY A 263 -5.12 9.06 -0.67
N TYR A 264 -5.63 10.28 -0.49
CA TYR A 264 -6.86 10.55 0.25
C TYR A 264 -8.05 10.81 -0.69
N LEU A 265 -9.22 11.13 -0.14
CA LEU A 265 -10.42 11.44 -0.93
C LEU A 265 -10.24 12.63 -1.89
N ASP A 266 -9.31 13.55 -1.60
CA ASP A 266 -8.97 14.69 -2.45
C ASP A 266 -8.07 14.33 -3.64
N THR A 267 -7.70 13.06 -3.82
CA THR A 267 -6.90 12.57 -4.94
C THR A 267 -7.57 12.86 -6.28
N ASP A 268 -6.79 13.19 -7.31
CA ASP A 268 -7.32 13.45 -8.65
C ASP A 268 -7.62 12.14 -9.40
N TYR A 269 -8.80 11.58 -9.15
CA TYR A 269 -9.30 10.39 -9.83
C TYR A 269 -9.34 10.54 -11.36
N LYS A 270 -9.73 11.72 -11.86
CA LYS A 270 -9.82 11.97 -13.32
C LYS A 270 -8.43 11.95 -13.94
N ALA A 271 -7.43 12.54 -13.28
CA ALA A 271 -6.05 12.46 -13.70
C ALA A 271 -5.57 11.01 -13.70
N LYS A 272 -5.85 10.21 -12.66
CA LYS A 272 -5.49 8.77 -12.66
C LYS A 272 -6.07 8.03 -13.86
N GLY A 273 -7.36 8.20 -14.15
CA GLY A 273 -8.01 7.60 -15.33
C GLY A 273 -7.37 8.04 -16.65
N LYS A 274 -7.12 9.35 -16.83
CA LYS A 274 -6.47 9.89 -18.03
C LYS A 274 -5.05 9.36 -18.22
N TYR A 275 -4.25 9.29 -17.16
CA TYR A 275 -2.88 8.79 -17.23
C TYR A 275 -2.85 7.28 -17.46
N ALA A 276 -3.81 6.53 -16.92
CA ALA A 276 -3.99 5.11 -17.22
C ALA A 276 -4.28 4.86 -18.70
N ILE A 277 -5.23 5.60 -19.28
CA ILE A 277 -5.53 5.54 -20.71
C ILE A 277 -4.29 5.86 -21.56
N LYS A 278 -3.55 6.91 -21.19
CA LYS A 278 -2.30 7.26 -21.87
C LYS A 278 -1.26 6.14 -21.78
N ALA A 279 -1.11 5.51 -20.62
CA ALA A 279 -0.16 4.43 -20.39
C ALA A 279 -0.46 3.18 -21.23
N LEU A 280 -1.74 2.90 -21.50
CA LEU A 280 -2.14 1.76 -22.33
C LEU A 280 -1.61 1.84 -23.77
N GLN A 281 -1.23 3.03 -24.25
CA GLN A 281 -0.69 3.20 -25.60
C GLN A 281 0.65 2.48 -25.76
N ASP A 282 1.51 2.48 -24.73
CA ASP A 282 2.88 1.97 -24.79
C ASP A 282 3.21 0.89 -23.73
N HIS A 283 2.22 0.45 -22.95
CA HIS A 283 2.31 -0.66 -22.00
C HIS A 283 1.29 -1.74 -22.31
N ASP A 284 1.62 -2.99 -22.02
CA ASP A 284 0.74 -4.13 -22.22
C ASP A 284 -0.19 -4.34 -21.03
N ILE A 285 0.25 -3.97 -19.83
CA ILE A 285 -0.46 -4.20 -18.57
C ILE A 285 -0.30 -3.00 -17.63
N ILE A 286 -1.40 -2.54 -17.04
CA ILE A 286 -1.38 -1.45 -16.08
C ILE A 286 -2.03 -1.86 -14.76
N PHE A 287 -1.37 -1.51 -13.65
CA PHE A 287 -1.91 -1.62 -12.30
C PHE A 287 -2.32 -0.22 -11.83
N ILE A 288 -3.61 -0.04 -11.60
CA ILE A 288 -4.18 1.23 -11.13
C ILE A 288 -4.64 1.00 -9.71
N HIS A 289 -4.03 1.70 -8.76
CA HIS A 289 -4.30 1.58 -7.34
C HIS A 289 -4.85 2.89 -6.78
N VAL A 290 -5.92 2.77 -5.99
CA VAL A 290 -6.64 3.90 -5.41
C VAL A 290 -6.84 3.67 -3.92
N GLU A 291 -6.03 4.36 -3.12
CA GLU A 291 -5.98 4.27 -1.64
C GLU A 291 -7.22 4.82 -0.92
N ALA A 292 -7.90 5.82 -1.48
CA ALA A 292 -8.92 6.59 -0.77
C ALA A 292 -10.02 5.79 -0.03
N PRO A 293 -10.55 4.64 -0.54
CA PRO A 293 -11.54 3.87 0.23
C PRO A 293 -10.97 3.22 1.50
N ASP A 294 -9.67 2.90 1.52
CA ASP A 294 -8.97 2.33 2.67
C ASP A 294 -8.83 3.35 3.80
N GLU A 295 -8.34 4.55 3.48
CA GLU A 295 -8.22 5.67 4.42
C GLU A 295 -9.57 6.04 5.06
N ALA A 296 -10.66 6.02 4.28
CA ALA A 296 -12.01 6.21 4.81
C ALA A 296 -12.45 5.06 5.74
N GLY A 297 -12.06 3.82 5.42
CA GLY A 297 -12.26 2.65 6.28
C GLY A 297 -11.56 2.79 7.63
N HIS A 298 -10.29 3.20 7.63
CA HIS A 298 -9.52 3.50 8.84
C HIS A 298 -10.12 4.64 9.67
N ALA A 299 -10.61 5.68 9.01
CA ALA A 299 -11.27 6.82 9.67
C ALA A 299 -12.68 6.50 10.21
N GLY A 300 -13.23 5.35 9.83
CA GLY A 300 -14.61 4.99 10.14
C GLY A 300 -15.65 5.85 9.39
N ASP A 301 -15.26 6.49 8.28
CA ASP A 301 -16.11 7.41 7.54
C ASP A 301 -16.88 6.69 6.41
N ILE A 302 -18.14 6.39 6.70
CA ILE A 302 -19.07 5.75 5.76
C ILE A 302 -19.27 6.58 4.50
N LYS A 303 -19.42 7.90 4.63
CA LYS A 303 -19.75 8.77 3.49
C LYS A 303 -18.56 8.91 2.57
N GLU A 304 -17.37 9.09 3.12
CA GLU A 304 -16.14 9.18 2.34
C GLU A 304 -15.83 7.86 1.63
N LYS A 305 -16.02 6.70 2.29
CA LYS A 305 -15.78 5.39 1.68
C LYS A 305 -16.70 5.14 0.49
N ILE A 306 -18.00 5.40 0.65
CA ILE A 306 -18.98 5.35 -0.46
C ILE A 306 -18.55 6.30 -1.57
N LYS A 307 -18.18 7.54 -1.23
CA LYS A 307 -17.80 8.54 -2.23
C LYS A 307 -16.55 8.17 -3.01
N ALA A 308 -15.56 7.58 -2.34
CA ALA A 308 -14.35 7.09 -2.98
C ALA A 308 -14.68 5.98 -4.00
N ILE A 309 -15.57 5.04 -3.65
CA ILE A 309 -16.04 3.98 -4.56
C ILE A 309 -16.72 4.57 -5.80
N GLU A 310 -17.67 5.50 -5.62
CA GLU A 310 -18.35 6.19 -6.74
C GLU A 310 -17.38 6.98 -7.63
N ASN A 311 -16.36 7.59 -7.03
CA ASN A 311 -15.32 8.31 -7.77
C ASN A 311 -14.44 7.35 -8.59
N ILE A 312 -14.08 6.18 -8.04
CA ILE A 312 -13.37 5.14 -8.80
C ILE A 312 -14.23 4.69 -9.98
N ASP A 313 -15.50 4.39 -9.73
CA ASP A 313 -16.45 3.95 -10.76
C ASP A 313 -16.56 4.96 -11.90
N SER A 314 -16.93 6.20 -11.59
CA SER A 314 -17.28 7.20 -12.60
C SER A 314 -16.09 7.91 -13.23
N LYS A 315 -14.99 8.12 -12.49
CA LYS A 315 -13.86 8.97 -12.95
C LYS A 315 -12.64 8.17 -13.42
N ILE A 316 -12.57 6.87 -13.11
CA ILE A 316 -11.48 6.00 -13.55
C ILE A 316 -12.03 4.86 -14.40
N LEU A 317 -12.93 4.04 -13.84
CA LEU A 317 -13.41 2.84 -14.51
C LEU A 317 -14.26 3.17 -15.75
N GLY A 318 -15.22 4.08 -15.66
CA GLY A 318 -16.03 4.52 -16.80
C GLY A 318 -15.19 4.93 -18.01
N PRO A 319 -14.26 5.90 -17.88
CA PRO A 319 -13.35 6.26 -18.97
C PRO A 319 -12.50 5.11 -19.51
N LEU A 320 -12.09 4.15 -18.66
CA LEU A 320 -11.38 2.96 -19.12
C LEU A 320 -12.28 2.04 -19.95
N LEU A 321 -13.53 1.84 -19.53
CA LEU A 321 -14.50 1.02 -20.27
C LEU A 321 -14.86 1.64 -21.62
N ASP A 322 -14.87 2.97 -21.73
CA ASP A 322 -15.05 3.68 -22.99
C ASP A 322 -13.85 3.50 -23.94
N GLU A 323 -12.63 3.52 -23.40
CA GLU A 323 -11.38 3.48 -24.17
C GLU A 323 -10.97 2.06 -24.58
N LEU A 324 -11.09 1.08 -23.69
CA LEU A 324 -10.55 -0.28 -23.88
C LEU A 324 -11.05 -0.98 -25.17
N PRO A 325 -12.31 -0.81 -25.61
CA PRO A 325 -12.80 -1.37 -26.88
C PRO A 325 -12.07 -0.85 -28.14
N SER A 326 -11.33 0.26 -28.05
CA SER A 326 -10.51 0.76 -29.17
C SER A 326 -9.28 -0.10 -29.46
N TYR A 327 -8.85 -0.92 -28.50
CA TYR A 327 -7.75 -1.87 -28.69
C TYR A 327 -8.27 -3.19 -29.28
N ASN A 328 -7.47 -3.83 -30.14
CA ASN A 328 -7.83 -5.10 -30.78
C ASN A 328 -8.27 -6.20 -29.81
N SER A 329 -7.73 -6.20 -28.59
CA SER A 329 -8.09 -7.18 -27.57
C SER A 329 -7.64 -6.71 -26.18
N PHE A 330 -8.50 -6.88 -25.18
CA PHE A 330 -8.23 -6.47 -23.81
C PHE A 330 -8.86 -7.40 -22.77
N ARG A 331 -8.32 -7.35 -21.55
CA ARG A 331 -8.95 -7.87 -20.34
C ARG A 331 -8.83 -6.86 -19.20
N LEU A 332 -9.90 -6.68 -18.44
CA LEU A 332 -9.93 -5.85 -17.24
C LEU A 332 -10.25 -6.71 -16.03
N ALA A 333 -9.50 -6.55 -14.95
CA ALA A 333 -9.79 -7.08 -13.64
C ALA A 333 -10.08 -5.92 -12.67
N LEU A 334 -11.24 -5.97 -12.02
CA LEU A 334 -11.67 -5.08 -10.95
C LEU A 334 -11.63 -5.86 -9.63
N LEU A 335 -10.94 -5.35 -8.63
CA LEU A 335 -10.79 -6.03 -7.34
C LEU A 335 -10.49 -5.03 -6.22
N ALA A 336 -10.72 -5.46 -4.97
CA ALA A 336 -10.05 -4.86 -3.83
C ALA A 336 -8.75 -5.63 -3.55
N ASP A 337 -7.90 -5.11 -2.68
CA ASP A 337 -6.70 -5.81 -2.22
C ASP A 337 -6.89 -6.44 -0.84
N HIS A 338 -7.57 -5.78 0.08
CA HIS A 338 -8.06 -6.36 1.34
C HIS A 338 -9.35 -5.61 1.77
N PRO A 339 -10.13 -6.17 2.70
CA PRO A 339 -11.18 -5.41 3.36
C PRO A 339 -10.60 -4.52 4.45
N THR A 340 -11.10 -3.30 4.53
CA THR A 340 -10.87 -2.39 5.67
C THR A 340 -12.21 -1.98 6.25
N PRO A 341 -12.87 -2.87 7.01
CA PRO A 341 -14.23 -2.66 7.42
C PRO A 341 -14.34 -1.47 8.37
N ILE A 342 -15.30 -0.57 8.12
CA ILE A 342 -15.48 0.66 8.90
C ILE A 342 -15.63 0.39 10.40
N LYS A 343 -16.33 -0.68 10.78
CA LYS A 343 -16.51 -1.05 12.19
C LYS A 343 -15.24 -1.54 12.87
N VAL A 344 -14.29 -2.03 12.09
CA VAL A 344 -13.02 -2.60 12.58
C VAL A 344 -11.93 -1.52 12.58
N GLY A 345 -11.96 -0.59 11.62
CA GLY A 345 -11.00 0.50 11.50
C GLY A 345 -9.58 0.05 11.12
N THR A 346 -9.42 -1.21 10.70
CA THR A 346 -8.15 -1.78 10.24
C THR A 346 -8.41 -2.94 9.28
N HIS A 347 -7.37 -3.40 8.60
CA HIS A 347 -7.45 -4.42 7.58
C HIS A 347 -7.86 -5.79 8.16
N THR A 348 -8.63 -6.56 7.40
CA THR A 348 -8.95 -7.96 7.74
C THR A 348 -8.44 -8.93 6.65
N PRO A 349 -8.32 -10.23 6.92
CA PRO A 349 -7.78 -11.18 5.94
C PRO A 349 -8.85 -11.81 5.04
N ASP A 350 -10.11 -11.34 5.09
CA ASP A 350 -11.20 -11.97 4.35
C ASP A 350 -10.99 -11.87 2.82
N PRO A 351 -11.42 -12.88 2.05
CA PRO A 351 -11.41 -12.79 0.60
C PRO A 351 -12.26 -11.61 0.10
N VAL A 352 -11.75 -10.92 -0.92
CA VAL A 352 -12.37 -9.71 -1.49
C VAL A 352 -13.11 -10.00 -2.78
N PRO A 353 -14.15 -9.23 -3.15
CA PRO A 353 -14.81 -9.38 -4.44
C PRO A 353 -13.86 -9.07 -5.59
N TYR A 354 -13.90 -9.87 -6.66
CA TYR A 354 -13.24 -9.53 -7.91
C TYR A 354 -14.08 -9.94 -9.12
N ALA A 355 -13.96 -9.15 -10.18
CA ALA A 355 -14.60 -9.37 -11.46
C ALA A 355 -13.59 -9.22 -12.58
N ILE A 356 -13.70 -10.05 -13.62
CA ILE A 356 -12.86 -9.99 -14.82
C ILE A 356 -13.78 -9.90 -16.02
N CYS A 357 -13.52 -8.98 -16.96
CA CYS A 357 -14.22 -8.90 -18.24
C CYS A 357 -13.23 -8.74 -19.42
N GLY A 358 -13.73 -8.87 -20.65
CA GLY A 358 -12.96 -8.75 -21.88
C GLY A 358 -12.80 -10.06 -22.67
N GLU A 359 -11.79 -10.12 -23.52
CA GLU A 359 -11.54 -11.19 -24.49
C GLU A 359 -11.52 -12.57 -23.82
N ASN A 360 -12.24 -13.54 -24.42
CA ASN A 360 -12.28 -14.94 -23.97
C ASN A 360 -12.70 -15.13 -22.50
N VAL A 361 -13.37 -14.14 -21.88
CA VAL A 361 -13.94 -14.27 -20.54
C VAL A 361 -15.38 -14.77 -20.65
N LYS A 362 -15.64 -15.97 -20.14
CA LYS A 362 -16.99 -16.54 -20.14
C LYS A 362 -17.82 -15.93 -19.02
N LYS A 363 -18.76 -15.06 -19.36
CA LYS A 363 -19.66 -14.41 -18.39
C LYS A 363 -20.39 -15.38 -17.45
N ASP A 364 -20.75 -14.92 -16.26
CA ASP A 364 -21.69 -15.59 -15.35
C ASP A 364 -23.03 -14.83 -15.24
N ASN A 365 -23.82 -15.15 -14.22
CA ASN A 365 -25.16 -14.57 -14.01
C ASN A 365 -25.16 -13.41 -12.99
N ILE A 366 -23.99 -12.98 -12.52
CA ILE A 366 -23.89 -11.89 -11.55
C ILE A 366 -24.18 -10.56 -12.25
N ARG A 367 -24.80 -9.64 -11.50
CA ARG A 367 -25.26 -8.34 -12.03
C ARG A 367 -24.75 -7.14 -11.26
N SER A 368 -24.23 -7.35 -10.05
CA SER A 368 -23.72 -6.32 -9.16
C SER A 368 -22.33 -6.71 -8.68
N TYR A 369 -21.42 -5.75 -8.64
CA TYR A 369 -20.10 -5.89 -8.05
C TYR A 369 -20.16 -5.57 -6.55
N ASP A 370 -20.23 -6.60 -5.72
CA ASP A 370 -20.21 -6.51 -4.26
C ASP A 370 -19.80 -7.84 -3.63
N GLU A 371 -19.55 -7.84 -2.32
CA GLU A 371 -19.08 -8.98 -1.54
C GLU A 371 -20.04 -10.18 -1.59
N GLU A 372 -21.36 -9.94 -1.54
CA GLU A 372 -22.36 -11.02 -1.51
C GLU A 372 -22.63 -11.59 -2.90
N SER A 373 -22.68 -10.73 -3.91
CA SER A 373 -22.82 -11.14 -5.31
C SER A 373 -21.62 -11.97 -5.77
N ALA A 374 -20.40 -11.55 -5.41
CA ALA A 374 -19.16 -12.22 -5.75
C ALA A 374 -19.07 -13.68 -5.26
N LYS A 375 -19.66 -14.01 -4.10
CA LYS A 375 -19.72 -15.39 -3.56
C LYS A 375 -20.38 -16.39 -4.53
N LYS A 376 -21.29 -15.92 -5.38
CA LYS A 376 -22.07 -16.73 -6.32
C LYS A 376 -21.44 -16.78 -7.72
N GLY A 377 -20.34 -16.07 -7.93
CA GLY A 377 -19.66 -15.96 -9.21
C GLY A 377 -18.96 -17.25 -9.63
N ARG A 378 -18.82 -17.44 -10.95
CA ARG A 378 -18.27 -18.69 -11.52
C ARG A 378 -16.81 -18.95 -11.20
N LEU A 379 -16.05 -17.90 -10.82
CA LEU A 379 -14.63 -18.02 -10.53
C LEU A 379 -14.36 -18.61 -9.14
N GLY A 380 -15.42 -18.73 -8.31
CA GLY A 380 -15.34 -19.24 -6.95
C GLY A 380 -14.35 -18.44 -6.10
N ILE A 381 -13.71 -19.12 -5.14
CA ILE A 381 -12.62 -18.55 -4.35
C ILE A 381 -11.29 -18.87 -5.04
N SER A 382 -10.57 -17.83 -5.41
CA SER A 382 -9.25 -17.92 -6.05
C SER A 382 -8.17 -17.28 -5.19
N VAL A 383 -6.92 -17.56 -5.53
CA VAL A 383 -5.76 -17.04 -4.81
C VAL A 383 -5.06 -15.98 -5.67
N ALA A 384 -4.77 -14.82 -5.09
CA ALA A 384 -4.31 -13.63 -5.82
C ALA A 384 -3.01 -13.84 -6.61
N TRP A 385 -2.01 -14.54 -6.07
CA TRP A 385 -0.76 -14.78 -6.80
C TRP A 385 -0.88 -15.72 -8.02
N LYS A 386 -2.07 -16.25 -8.27
CA LYS A 386 -2.42 -16.98 -9.50
C LYS A 386 -3.26 -16.14 -10.46
N LEU A 387 -3.67 -14.93 -10.09
CA LEU A 387 -4.54 -14.05 -10.87
C LEU A 387 -3.94 -13.73 -12.24
N LEU A 388 -2.69 -13.25 -12.29
CA LEU A 388 -2.06 -12.91 -13.56
C LEU A 388 -1.88 -14.12 -14.48
N ASN A 389 -1.55 -15.30 -13.94
CA ASN A 389 -1.51 -16.52 -14.76
C ASN A 389 -2.87 -16.82 -15.41
N LYS A 390 -3.98 -16.60 -14.68
CA LYS A 390 -5.32 -16.74 -15.22
C LYS A 390 -5.64 -15.66 -16.25
N LEU A 391 -5.26 -14.41 -16.00
CA LEU A 391 -5.52 -13.29 -16.89
C LEU A 391 -4.71 -13.34 -18.19
N ILE A 392 -3.46 -13.81 -18.14
CA ILE A 392 -2.54 -13.78 -19.28
C ILE A 392 -2.56 -15.13 -20.04
N GLY A 393 -2.61 -16.25 -19.32
CA GLY A 393 -2.45 -17.60 -19.90
C GLY A 393 -3.74 -18.29 -20.36
N SER A 394 -4.86 -17.58 -20.43
CA SER A 394 -6.16 -18.14 -20.88
C SER A 394 -6.60 -17.68 -22.24
#